data_AF-A0A9W5YDR2-F1
#
_entry.id   AF-A0A9W5YDR2-F1
#
_cell.length_a   1.000
_cell.length_b   1.000
_cell.length_c   1.000
_cell.angle_alpha   90.00
_cell.angle_beta   90.00
_cell.angle_gamma   90.00
#
_symmetry.space_group_name_H-M   'P 1'
#
loop_
_entity.id
_entity.type
_entity.pdbx_description
1 polymer ?
#
loop_
_entity_poly.entity_id
_entity_poly.type
_entity_poly.pdbx_seq_one_letter_code
_entity_poly.pdbx_strand_id
1 'polypeptide(L)'
;MKLNKRQKFYLGTYLVGYAIAVLESGVPSIIYLIPLKVFGLILSITIGNALFMADERKIPFSSIILVNVKNVMIMTLLIITTCILKKTLLSHGIDISFITAPF
;
A
#
# COMPACT_ATOMS: atom_id res chain seq x y z
N MET A 1 17.98 -11.22 -15.66
CA MET A 1 16.71 -11.80 -15.14
C MET A 1 15.55 -11.10 -15.84
N LYS A 2 14.76 -11.80 -16.69
CA LYS A 2 13.60 -11.19 -17.35
C LYS A 2 12.46 -11.04 -16.34
N LEU A 3 11.94 -9.84 -16.16
CA LEU A 3 10.77 -9.58 -15.31
C LEU A 3 9.51 -10.17 -15.96
N ASN A 4 8.74 -10.93 -15.18
CA ASN A 4 7.45 -11.46 -15.60
C ASN A 4 6.46 -10.30 -15.84
N LYS A 5 5.49 -10.49 -16.75
CA LYS A 5 4.50 -9.44 -17.10
C LYS A 5 3.82 -8.84 -15.87
N ARG A 6 3.40 -9.68 -14.92
CA ARG A 6 2.85 -9.25 -13.63
C ARG A 6 3.79 -8.30 -12.88
N GLN A 7 5.06 -8.62 -12.78
CA GLN A 7 6.05 -7.79 -12.08
C GLN A 7 6.22 -6.43 -12.74
N LYS A 8 6.08 -6.34 -14.08
CA LYS A 8 6.16 -5.06 -14.79
C LYS A 8 5.01 -4.13 -14.42
N PHE A 9 3.78 -4.65 -14.32
CA PHE A 9 2.63 -3.83 -13.91
C PHE A 9 2.78 -3.34 -12.48
N TYR A 10 3.17 -4.21 -11.56
CA TYR A 10 3.36 -3.85 -10.15
C TYR A 10 4.52 -2.87 -9.95
N LEU A 11 5.65 -3.09 -10.63
CA LEU A 11 6.81 -2.21 -10.55
C LEU A 11 6.53 -0.85 -11.18
N GLY A 12 5.85 -0.82 -12.33
CA GLY A 12 5.49 0.41 -13.02
C GLY A 12 4.58 1.29 -12.17
N THR A 13 3.51 0.74 -11.62
CA THR A 13 2.58 1.50 -10.76
C THR A 13 3.19 1.85 -9.41
N TYR A 14 4.10 1.03 -8.87
CA TYR A 14 4.89 1.38 -7.71
C TYR A 14 5.76 2.62 -7.96
N LEU A 15 6.49 2.65 -9.08
CA LEU A 15 7.36 3.78 -9.42
C LEU A 15 6.56 5.06 -9.67
N VAL A 16 5.41 4.95 -10.34
CA VAL A 16 4.49 6.09 -10.53
C VAL A 16 3.98 6.60 -9.19
N GLY A 17 3.52 5.71 -8.32
CA GLY A 17 3.03 6.09 -7.00
C GLY A 17 4.12 6.72 -6.13
N TYR A 18 5.33 6.17 -6.17
CA TYR A 18 6.48 6.76 -5.50
C TYR A 18 6.83 8.15 -6.05
N ALA A 19 6.82 8.32 -7.37
CA ALA A 19 7.10 9.62 -8.00
C ALA A 19 6.07 10.68 -7.61
N ILE A 20 4.77 10.34 -7.62
CA ILE A 20 3.68 11.23 -7.16
C ILE A 20 3.92 11.64 -5.71
N ALA A 21 4.22 10.67 -4.85
CA ALA A 21 4.43 10.93 -3.44
C ALA A 21 5.65 11.84 -3.19
N VAL A 22 6.72 11.68 -3.97
CA VAL A 22 7.93 12.53 -3.90
C VAL A 22 7.65 13.95 -4.41
N LEU A 23 6.81 14.10 -5.45
CA LEU A 23 6.40 15.42 -5.96
C LEU A 23 5.57 16.20 -4.92
N GLU A 24 4.67 15.52 -4.22
CA GLU A 24 3.87 16.12 -3.14
C GLU A 24 4.71 16.45 -1.91
N SER A 25 5.63 15.57 -1.50
CA SER A 25 6.41 15.78 -0.28
C SER A 25 7.59 16.74 -0.45
N GLY A 26 8.01 17.03 -1.68
CA GLY A 26 9.11 17.96 -2.01
C GLY A 26 10.52 17.53 -1.54
N VAL A 27 10.62 16.48 -0.72
CA VAL A 27 11.87 16.00 -0.13
C VAL A 27 12.04 14.51 -0.39
N PRO A 28 13.05 14.08 -1.16
CA PRO A 28 13.44 12.68 -1.28
C PRO A 28 14.26 12.27 -0.05
N SER A 29 13.63 12.28 1.13
CA SER A 29 14.31 11.96 2.40
C SER A 29 14.11 10.49 2.78
N ILE A 30 15.21 9.87 3.19
CA ILE A 30 15.27 8.48 3.67
C ILE A 30 14.35 8.26 4.89
N ILE A 31 14.12 9.31 5.69
CA ILE A 31 13.27 9.25 6.89
C ILE A 31 11.79 9.16 6.49
N TYR A 32 11.39 9.78 5.38
CA TYR A 32 10.04 9.68 4.82
C TYR A 32 9.85 8.47 3.88
N LEU A 33 10.85 7.58 3.77
CA LEU A 33 10.74 6.39 2.91
C LEU A 33 9.57 5.51 3.30
N ILE A 34 9.21 5.41 4.58
CA ILE A 34 8.13 4.48 4.97
C ILE A 34 6.77 5.00 4.46
N PRO A 35 6.32 6.24 4.76
CA PRO A 35 5.08 6.77 4.18
C PRO A 35 5.08 6.81 2.64
N LEU A 36 6.18 7.26 2.03
CA LEU A 36 6.30 7.40 0.58
C LEU A 36 6.29 6.03 -0.13
N LYS A 37 6.97 5.02 0.43
CA LYS A 37 6.94 3.66 -0.11
C LYS A 37 5.60 3.00 0.09
N VAL A 38 4.93 3.23 1.24
CA VAL A 38 3.59 2.68 1.50
C VAL A 38 2.61 3.20 0.46
N PHE A 39 2.67 4.48 0.08
CA PHE A 39 1.83 5.03 -0.98
C PHE A 39 2.07 4.36 -2.34
N GLY A 40 3.34 4.23 -2.75
CA GLY A 40 3.71 3.49 -3.96
C GLY A 40 3.25 2.03 -3.93
N LEU A 41 3.34 1.38 -2.76
CA LEU A 41 2.95 -0.01 -2.56
C LEU A 41 1.42 -0.19 -2.62
N ILE A 42 0.66 0.76 -2.08
CA ILE A 42 -0.80 0.80 -2.20
C ILE A 42 -1.20 0.92 -3.66
N LEU A 43 -0.61 1.86 -4.41
CA LEU A 43 -0.91 2.02 -5.84
C LEU A 43 -0.47 0.80 -6.66
N SER A 44 0.63 0.16 -6.28
CA SER A 44 1.07 -1.10 -6.87
C SER A 44 0.04 -2.21 -6.71
N ILE A 45 -0.51 -2.35 -5.51
CA ILE A 45 -1.50 -3.39 -5.20
C ILE A 45 -2.86 -3.09 -5.82
N THR A 46 -3.30 -1.83 -5.86
CA THR A 46 -4.63 -1.48 -6.37
C THR A 46 -4.62 -1.35 -7.88
N ILE A 47 -3.80 -0.45 -8.42
CA ILE A 47 -3.74 -0.14 -9.86
C ILE A 47 -2.92 -1.20 -10.60
N GLY A 48 -1.78 -1.63 -10.06
CA GLY A 48 -0.94 -2.64 -10.71
C GLY A 48 -1.65 -3.99 -10.87
N ASN A 49 -2.41 -4.41 -9.85
CA ASN A 49 -3.23 -5.61 -9.93
C ASN A 49 -4.44 -5.44 -10.86
N ALA A 50 -5.09 -4.27 -10.85
CA ALA A 50 -6.20 -3.97 -11.76
C ALA A 50 -5.76 -4.01 -13.23
N LEU A 51 -4.65 -3.35 -13.57
CA LEU A 51 -4.10 -3.34 -14.93
C LEU A 51 -3.69 -4.74 -15.38
N PHE A 52 -3.08 -5.52 -14.49
CA PHE A 52 -2.73 -6.91 -14.79
C PHE A 52 -3.96 -7.80 -15.05
N MET A 53 -5.02 -7.66 -14.24
CA MET A 53 -6.26 -8.41 -14.42
C MET A 53 -7.03 -8.00 -15.69
N ALA A 54 -6.99 -6.71 -16.04
CA ALA A 54 -7.61 -6.20 -17.26
C ALA A 54 -6.85 -6.66 -18.52
N ASP A 55 -5.53 -6.58 -18.52
CA ASP A 55 -4.69 -6.92 -19.68
C ASP A 55 -4.58 -8.44 -19.90
N GLU A 56 -4.23 -9.20 -18.86
CA GLU A 56 -3.87 -10.61 -19.04
C GLU A 56 -5.06 -11.56 -18.87
N ARG A 57 -6.01 -11.20 -17.99
CA ARG A 57 -7.17 -12.05 -17.69
C ARG A 57 -8.46 -11.59 -18.35
N LYS A 58 -8.45 -10.41 -19.01
CA LYS A 58 -9.63 -9.77 -19.63
C LYS A 58 -10.85 -9.76 -18.69
N ILE A 59 -10.60 -9.61 -17.40
CA ILE A 59 -11.65 -9.62 -16.38
C ILE A 59 -12.44 -8.31 -16.52
N PRO A 60 -13.78 -8.35 -16.46
CA PRO A 60 -14.59 -7.13 -16.53
C PRO A 60 -14.27 -6.19 -15.37
N PHE A 61 -14.30 -4.88 -15.65
CA PHE A 61 -13.96 -3.83 -14.69
C PHE A 61 -14.75 -3.94 -13.38
N SER A 62 -16.00 -4.41 -13.42
CA SER A 62 -16.84 -4.62 -12.23
C SER A 62 -16.22 -5.61 -11.23
N SER A 63 -15.64 -6.71 -11.70
CA SER A 63 -14.97 -7.70 -10.85
C SER A 63 -13.66 -7.16 -10.28
N ILE A 64 -12.94 -6.32 -11.04
CA ILE A 64 -11.71 -5.65 -10.59
C ILE A 64 -12.01 -4.67 -9.46
N ILE A 65 -13.10 -3.89 -9.58
CA ILE A 65 -13.56 -2.98 -8.53
C ILE A 65 -13.89 -3.78 -7.26
N LEU A 66 -14.61 -4.90 -7.38
CA LEU A 66 -15.01 -5.71 -6.23
C LEU A 66 -13.81 -6.30 -5.47
N VAL A 67 -12.78 -6.76 -6.20
CA VAL A 67 -11.51 -7.21 -5.60
C VAL A 67 -10.81 -6.08 -4.86
N ASN A 68 -10.76 -4.88 -5.45
CA ASN A 68 -10.15 -3.71 -4.81
C ASN A 68 -10.93 -3.25 -3.58
N VAL A 69 -12.27 -3.23 -3.62
CA VAL A 69 -13.12 -2.93 -2.46
C VAL A 69 -12.85 -3.92 -1.34
N LYS A 70 -12.79 -5.23 -1.64
CA LYS A 70 -12.43 -6.26 -0.65
C LYS A 70 -11.06 -6.00 -0.04
N ASN A 71 -10.06 -5.64 -0.85
CA ASN A 71 -8.72 -5.32 -0.35
C ASN A 71 -8.72 -4.09 0.56
N VAL A 72 -9.47 -3.04 0.21
CA VAL A 72 -9.64 -1.85 1.07
C VAL A 72 -10.31 -2.23 2.39
N MET A 73 -11.37 -3.05 2.38
CA MET A 73 -12.00 -3.52 3.61
C MET A 73 -11.05 -4.30 4.51
N ILE A 74 -10.21 -5.17 3.94
CA ILE A 74 -9.19 -5.93 4.68
C ILE A 74 -8.16 -4.99 5.30
N MET A 75 -7.69 -3.99 4.54
CA MET A 75 -6.75 -2.98 5.06
C MET A 75 -7.35 -2.18 6.21
N THR A 76 -8.61 -1.75 6.09
CA THR A 76 -9.33 -1.06 7.17
C THR A 76 -9.47 -1.94 8.41
N LEU A 77 -9.81 -3.23 8.24
CA LEU A 77 -9.89 -4.19 9.34
C LEU A 77 -8.54 -4.34 10.05
N LEU A 78 -7.45 -4.48 9.28
CA LEU A 78 -6.09 -4.57 9.83
C LEU A 78 -5.72 -3.33 10.63
N ILE A 79 -6.03 -2.13 10.13
CA ILE A 79 -5.80 -0.87 10.85
C ILE A 79 -6.56 -0.85 12.17
N ILE A 80 -7.84 -1.23 12.16
CA ILE A 80 -8.67 -1.28 13.38
C ILE A 80 -8.07 -2.26 14.39
N THR A 81 -7.73 -3.48 13.98
CA THR A 81 -7.12 -4.48 14.88
C THR A 81 -5.79 -4.00 15.45
N THR A 82 -4.97 -3.30 14.65
CA THR A 82 -3.69 -2.74 15.11
C THR A 82 -3.90 -1.61 16.11
N CYS A 83 -4.91 -0.76 15.91
CA CYS A 83 -5.30 0.27 16.86
C CYS A 83 -5.76 -0.31 18.20
N ILE A 84 -6.60 -1.36 18.16
CA ILE A 84 -7.06 -2.07 19.35
C ILE A 84 -5.86 -2.70 20.08
N LEU A 85 -5.01 -3.42 19.36
CA LEU A 85 -3.80 -4.04 19.91
C LEU A 85 -2.90 -2.99 20.58
N LYS A 86 -2.67 -1.84 19.92
CA LYS A 86 -1.88 -0.74 20.46
C LYS A 86 -2.47 -0.21 21.77
N LYS A 87 -3.79 -0.01 21.81
CA LYS A 87 -4.48 0.45 23.02
C LYS A 87 -4.35 -0.56 24.17
N THR A 88 -4.48 -1.85 23.88
CA THR A 88 -4.34 -2.92 24.88
C THR A 88 -2.90 -3.07 25.37
N LEU A 89 -1.90 -2.92 24.50
CA LEU A 89 -0.49 -3.00 24.90
C LEU A 89 -0.09 -1.80 25.78
N LEU A 90 -0.54 -0.60 25.41
CA LEU A 90 -0.34 0.60 26.22
C LEU A 90 -0.99 0.50 27.60
N SER A 91 -2.18 -0.13 27.70
CA SER A 91 -2.82 -0.34 29.00
C SER A 91 -2.07 -1.30 29.92
N HIS A 92 -1.18 -2.13 29.37
CA HIS A 92 -0.30 -3.02 30.13
C HIS A 92 1.12 -2.44 30.31
N GLY A 93 1.33 -1.16 30.00
CA GLY A 93 2.62 -0.49 30.12
C GLY A 93 3.65 -0.86 29.05
N ILE A 94 3.23 -1.58 28.00
CA ILE A 94 4.08 -1.90 26.86
C ILE A 94 3.93 -0.79 25.83
N ASP A 95 4.89 0.13 25.80
CA ASP A 95 4.90 1.22 24.83
C ASP A 95 5.61 0.80 23.53
N ILE A 96 4.81 0.66 22.47
CA ILE A 96 5.26 0.37 21.10
C ILE A 96 5.40 1.64 20.24
N SER A 97 5.32 2.83 20.85
CA SER A 97 5.53 4.11 20.17
C SER A 97 6.88 4.20 19.45
N PHE A 98 7.92 3.46 19.88
CA PHE A 98 9.20 3.35 19.17
C PHE A 98 9.11 2.79 17.73
N ILE A 99 8.04 2.03 17.41
CA ILE A 99 7.86 1.42 16.08
C ILE A 99 7.07 2.35 15.13
N THR A 100 6.33 3.31 15.68
CA THR A 100 5.58 4.30 14.91
C THR A 100 6.27 5.64 15.03
N ALA A 101 6.95 6.09 13.97
CA ALA A 101 7.58 7.41 13.90
C ALA A 101 6.63 8.49 14.45
N PRO A 102 7.14 9.46 15.24
CA PRO A 102 6.32 10.50 15.83
C PRO A 102 5.68 11.31 14.70
N PHE A 103 4.36 11.45 14.79
CA PHE A 103 3.57 12.31 13.91
C PHE A 103 3.99 13.78 14.09
#